data_AF-A0A937ZNC1-F1
#
_entry.id   AF-A0A937ZNC1-F1
#
_cell.length_a   1.000
_cell.length_b   1.000
_cell.length_c   1.000
_cell.angle_alpha   90.00
_cell.angle_beta   90.00
_cell.angle_gamma   90.00
#
_symmetry.space_group_name_H-M   'P 1'
#
loop_
_entity.id
_entity.type
_entity.pdbx_description
1 polymer ?
#
loop_
_entity_poly.entity_id
_entity_poly.type
_entity_poly.pdbx_seq_one_letter_code
_entity_poly.pdbx_strand_id
1 'polypeptide(L)' 'MAGRPTSAPLNVFLNSRPVGRLQRHASGAIDFQYDAAWLDWPHALPVSLSLPLRGARYSGAPVIAV' A
#
# COMPACT_ATOMS: atom_id res chain seq x y z
N MET A 1 -9.48 -18.90 -7.04
CA MET A 1 -10.43 -18.27 -6.08
C MET A 1 -9.61 -17.53 -5.03
N ALA A 2 -9.61 -16.20 -5.02
CA ALA A 2 -8.85 -15.43 -4.03
C ALA A 2 -9.62 -15.44 -2.70
N GLY A 3 -9.03 -16.03 -1.66
CA GLY A 3 -9.64 -16.12 -0.33
C GLY A 3 -9.91 -14.73 0.25
N ARG A 4 -11.06 -14.58 0.91
CA ARG A 4 -11.46 -13.34 1.60
C ARG A 4 -10.33 -12.90 2.55
N PRO A 5 -9.88 -11.63 2.51
CA PRO A 5 -8.81 -11.17 3.40
C PRO A 5 -9.20 -11.43 4.85
N THR A 6 -8.31 -12.07 5.59
CA THR A 6 -8.52 -12.47 7.00
C THR A 6 -8.25 -11.33 7.96
N SER A 7 -7.57 -10.28 7.52
CA SER A 7 -7.25 -9.09 8.31
C SER A 7 -7.94 -7.87 7.74
N ALA A 8 -8.42 -6.99 8.62
CA ALA A 8 -8.76 -5.63 8.21
C ALA A 8 -7.51 -4.98 7.56
N PRO A 9 -7.70 -4.23 6.46
CA PRO A 9 -6.60 -3.52 5.83
C PRO A 9 -6.03 -2.45 6.77
N LEU A 10 -4.71 -2.24 6.70
CA LEU A 10 -4.06 -1.13 7.38
C LEU A 10 -4.10 0.10 6.48
N ASN A 11 -4.83 1.13 6.90
CA ASN A 11 -4.82 2.41 6.23
C ASN A 11 -3.57 3.19 6.66
N VAL A 12 -2.79 3.66 5.68
CA VAL A 12 -1.55 4.38 5.91
C VAL A 12 -1.81 5.87 5.73
N PHE A 13 -1.43 6.66 6.73
CA PHE A 13 -1.60 8.11 6.75
C PHE A 13 -0.26 8.80 6.98
N LEU A 14 -0.11 9.99 6.40
CA LEU A 14 0.96 10.93 6.72
C LEU A 14 0.32 12.28 7.04
N ASN A 15 0.51 12.78 8.27
CA ASN A 15 -0.08 14.05 8.73
C ASN A 15 -1.58 14.15 8.44
N SER A 16 -2.33 13.10 8.79
CA SER A 16 -3.78 12.98 8.57
C SER A 16 -4.24 12.90 7.11
N ARG A 17 -3.33 12.83 6.14
CA ARG A 17 -3.67 12.59 4.72
C ARG A 17 -3.56 11.09 4.39
N PRO A 18 -4.55 10.51 3.70
CA PRO A 18 -4.45 9.12 3.26
C PRO A 18 -3.34 8.99 2.21
N VAL A 19 -2.39 8.10 2.47
CA VAL A 19 -1.27 7.81 1.56
C VAL A 19 -1.57 6.55 0.75
N GLY A 20 -2.17 5.56 1.38
CA GLY A 20 -2.44 4.28 0.75
C GLY A 20 -2.97 3.25 1.72
N ARG A 21 -3.01 2.00 1.26
CA ARG A 21 -3.53 0.87 2.01
C ARG A 21 -2.60 -0.32 1.87
N LEU A 22 -2.30 -0.96 3.00
CA LEU A 22 -1.62 -2.24 3.08
C LEU A 22 -2.64 -3.33 3.37
N GLN A 23 -2.69 -4.37 2.54
CA GLN A 23 -3.61 -5.49 2.71
C GLN A 23 -2.86 -6.80 2.84
N ARG A 24 -3.27 -7.63 3.81
CA ARG A 24 -2.84 -9.01 3.93
C ARG A 24 -3.96 -9.94 3.47
N HIS A 25 -3.69 -10.72 2.44
CA HIS A 25 -4.61 -11.72 1.89
C HIS A 25 -4.59 -13.00 2.72
N ALA A 26 -5.65 -13.81 2.59
CA ALA A 26 -5.73 -15.11 3.26
C ALA A 26 -4.57 -16.05 2.89
N SER A 27 -4.00 -15.92 1.69
CA SER A 27 -2.82 -16.68 1.23
C SER A 27 -1.52 -16.28 1.93
N GLY A 28 -1.52 -15.24 2.76
CA GLY A 28 -0.32 -14.64 3.33
C GLY A 28 0.34 -13.60 2.41
N ALA A 29 -0.12 -13.45 1.16
CA ALA A 29 0.35 -12.39 0.29
C ALA A 29 0.04 -11.01 0.90
N ILE A 30 1.01 -10.10 0.82
CA ILE A 30 0.87 -8.71 1.24
C ILE A 30 0.96 -7.83 -0.01
N ASP A 31 0.06 -6.87 -0.10
CA ASP A 31 0.12 -5.80 -1.10
C ASP A 31 -0.02 -4.41 -0.48
N PHE A 32 0.54 -3.43 -1.18
CA PHE A 32 0.41 -2.01 -0.87
C PHE A 32 -0.06 -1.25 -2.11
N GLN A 33 -1.02 -0.35 -1.93
CA GLN A 33 -1.54 0.49 -2.99
C GLN A 33 -1.58 1.95 -2.51
N TYR A 34 -0.95 2.85 -3.26
CA TYR A 34 -1.09 4.28 -3.03
C TYR A 34 -2.53 4.73 -3.33
N ASP A 35 -3.03 5.66 -2.53
CA ASP A 35 -4.30 6.33 -2.78
C ASP A 35 -4.17 7.25 -4.00
N ALA A 36 -5.20 7.31 -4.84
CA ALA A 36 -5.18 8.14 -6.04
C ALA A 36 -5.00 9.62 -5.69
N ALA A 37 -5.68 10.11 -4.65
CA ALA A 37 -5.56 11.49 -4.21
C ALA A 37 -4.17 11.83 -3.64
N TRP A 38 -3.44 10.82 -3.15
CA TRP A 38 -2.04 10.98 -2.79
C TRP A 38 -1.17 11.12 -4.04
N LEU A 39 -1.37 10.27 -5.06
CA LEU A 39 -0.60 10.32 -6.30
C LEU A 39 -0.81 11.60 -7.10
N ASP A 40 -2.03 12.16 -7.05
CA ASP A 40 -2.37 13.42 -7.71
C ASP A 40 -1.85 14.65 -6.95
N TRP A 41 -1.32 14.47 -5.73
CA TRP A 41 -0.82 15.58 -4.92
C TRP A 41 0.58 16.00 -5.38
N PRO A 42 0.83 17.29 -5.72
CA PRO A 42 2.13 17.74 -6.22
C PRO A 42 3.30 17.57 -5.26
N HIS A 43 3.03 17.40 -3.96
CA HIS A 43 4.04 17.19 -2.92
C HIS A 43 4.05 15.76 -2.38
N ALA A 44 3.46 14.82 -3.12
CA ALA A 44 3.49 13.42 -2.78
C ALA A 44 4.93 12.93 -2.64
N LEU A 45 5.17 12.17 -1.57
CA LEU A 45 6.43 11.49 -1.34
C LEU A 45 6.17 9.98 -1.26
N PRO A 46 7.09 9.15 -1.74
CA PRO A 46 6.99 7.72 -1.55
C PRO A 46 7.15 7.38 -0.06
N VAL A 47 6.39 6.41 0.44
CA VAL A 47 6.48 5.93 1.83
C VAL A 47 7.80 5.21 2.12
N SER A 48 8.44 4.69 1.06
CA SER A 48 9.76 4.07 1.07
C SER A 48 10.39 4.22 -0.30
N LEU A 49 11.71 4.35 -0.38
CA LEU A 49 12.42 4.40 -1.67
C LEU A 49 12.26 3.10 -2.49
N SER A 50 12.00 1.97 -1.83
CA SER A 50 11.67 0.71 -2.51
C SER A 50 10.24 0.66 -3.07
N LEU A 51 9.42 1.66 -2.74
CA LEU A 51 8.02 1.80 -3.15
C LEU A 51 7.82 3.16 -3.85
N PRO A 52 8.41 3.39 -5.04
CA PRO A 52 8.24 4.66 -5.74
C PRO A 52 6.77 4.99 -6.03
N LEU A 53 6.45 6.24 -6.28
CA LEU A 53 5.07 6.65 -6.56
C LEU A 53 4.59 6.03 -7.88
N ARG A 54 3.54 5.20 -7.81
CA ARG A 54 2.87 4.63 -8.98
C ARG A 54 1.43 4.23 -8.65
N GLY A 55 0.59 4.22 -9.67
CA GLY A 55 -0.80 3.74 -9.57
C GLY A 55 -0.94 2.23 -9.43
N ALA A 56 0.04 1.45 -9.88
CA ALA A 56 0.00 -0.01 -9.78
C ALA A 56 0.37 -0.52 -8.37
N ARG A 57 -0.40 -1.47 -7.85
CA ARG A 57 -0.12 -2.12 -6.55
C ARG A 57 1.28 -2.73 -6.49
N TYR A 58 1.87 -2.70 -5.31
CA TYR A 58 3.06 -3.46 -4.94
C TYR A 58 2.66 -4.75 -4.26
N SER A 59 3.36 -5.86 -4.53
CA SER A 59 3.10 -7.15 -3.89
C SER A 59 4.40 -7.92 -3.66
N GLY A 60 4.46 -8.73 -2.59
CA GLY A 60 5.61 -9.59 -2.32
C GLY A 60 6.79 -8.86 -1.66
N ALA A 61 8.02 -9.20 -2.07
CA ALA A 61 9.24 -8.77 -1.37
C ALA A 61 9.36 -7.25 -1.09
N PRO A 62 8.96 -6.32 -1.99
CA PRO A 62 9.08 -4.88 -1.71
C PRO A 62 8.19 -4.38 -0.56
N VAL A 63 7.15 -5.13 -0.17
CA VAL A 63 6.19 -4.75 0.88
C VAL A 63 6.33 -5.61 2.14
N ILE A 64 7.34 -6.48 2.18
CA ILE A 64 7.68 -7.31 3.33
C ILE A 64 9.08 -6.88 3.78
N ALA A 65 9.15 -6.14 4.89
CA ALA A 65 10.43 -5.89 5.55
C ALA A 65 10.93 -7.22 6.13
N VAL A 66 12.10 -7.67 5.68
CA VAL A 66 12.82 -8.85 6.17
C VAL A 66 14.06 -8.39 6.90
#